data_AF-A0A966UZM8-F1
#
_entry.id   AF-A0A966UZM8-F1
#
_cell.length_a   1.000
_cell.length_b   1.000
_cell.length_c   1.000
_cell.angle_alpha   90.00
_cell.angle_beta   90.00
_cell.angle_gamma   90.00
#
_symmetry.space_group_name_H-M   'P 1'
#
loop_
_entity.id
_entity.type
_entity.pdbx_description
1 polymer ?
#
loop_
_entity_poly.entity_id
_entity_poly.type
_entity_poly.pdbx_seq_one_letter_code
_entity_poly.pdbx_strand_id
1 'polypeptide(L)'
;MAEAITTACIPADLARLADGSPLHGYVHAETQRLLVIGGAELAESQPGTRLLGWLEPGVDPARRDDGDPNAALEVRRGEAAGALQVLWQGRPCRVETYSLEADLFSRNSGLLETAALLQSGVVVCGCGSVGSLAALDLARSGVGRFLLVDPDLLAIENLCRHQCGLADVGRRKVQAVAERIRQ
;
A
#
# COMPACT_ATOMS: atom_id res chain seq x y z
N MET A 1 20.01 16.94 14.16
CA MET A 1 20.38 15.50 14.04
C MET A 1 19.13 14.77 13.62
N ALA A 2 19.13 14.04 12.50
CA ALA A 2 17.97 13.25 12.12
C ALA A 2 17.74 12.19 13.19
N GLU A 3 16.54 12.14 13.76
CA GLU A 3 16.19 11.16 14.78
C GLU A 3 16.17 9.76 14.16
N ALA A 4 16.70 8.78 14.91
CA ALA A 4 16.81 7.41 14.43
C ALA A 4 15.44 6.75 14.38
N ILE A 5 15.17 5.97 13.33
CA ILE A 5 13.94 5.16 13.24
C ILE A 5 13.92 4.14 14.37
N THR A 6 12.82 4.10 15.12
CA THR A 6 12.65 3.23 16.28
C THR A 6 11.59 2.14 16.06
N THR A 7 10.63 2.38 15.15
CA THR A 7 9.50 1.49 14.91
C THR A 7 9.33 1.15 13.43
N ALA A 8 9.08 -0.14 13.15
CA ALA A 8 8.80 -0.66 11.83
C ALA A 8 7.40 -1.27 11.75
N CYS A 9 6.54 -0.62 10.97
CA CYS A 9 5.23 -1.12 10.60
C CYS A 9 5.39 -2.04 9.40
N ILE A 10 5.11 -3.34 9.54
CA ILE A 10 5.29 -4.33 8.48
C ILE A 10 4.00 -5.13 8.21
N PRO A 11 3.76 -5.60 6.98
CA PRO A 11 2.64 -6.48 6.69
C PRO A 11 2.72 -7.77 7.51
N ALA A 12 1.60 -8.24 8.05
CA ALA A 12 1.51 -9.48 8.82
C ALA A 12 1.96 -10.71 8.01
N ASP A 13 1.86 -10.61 6.68
CA ASP A 13 2.27 -11.63 5.74
C ASP A 13 3.65 -11.42 5.13
N LEU A 14 4.43 -10.45 5.62
CA LEU A 14 5.78 -10.20 5.13
C LEU A 14 6.66 -11.46 5.24
N ALA A 15 6.46 -12.28 6.28
CA ALA A 15 7.15 -13.55 6.47
C ALA A 15 6.82 -14.61 5.38
N ARG A 16 5.77 -14.41 4.56
CA ARG A 16 5.45 -15.32 3.44
C ARG A 16 6.22 -14.99 2.16
N LEU A 17 6.81 -13.80 2.05
CA LEU A 17 7.61 -13.43 0.89
C LEU A 17 8.82 -14.35 0.74
N ALA A 18 9.29 -14.53 -0.49
CA ALA A 18 10.50 -15.30 -0.74
C ALA A 18 11.72 -14.57 -0.18
N ASP A 19 12.71 -15.34 0.24
CA ASP A 19 14.00 -14.82 0.64
C ASP A 19 14.65 -14.04 -0.52
N GLY A 20 15.20 -12.87 -0.21
CA GLY A 20 15.67 -11.91 -1.19
C GLY A 20 14.60 -11.14 -1.94
N SER A 21 13.38 -11.06 -1.42
CA SER A 21 12.37 -10.13 -1.93
C SER A 21 12.72 -8.67 -1.59
N PRO A 22 12.60 -7.73 -2.54
CA PRO A 22 12.80 -6.30 -2.26
C PRO A 22 11.64 -5.77 -1.42
N LEU A 23 11.96 -4.95 -0.43
CA LEU A 23 11.01 -4.36 0.49
C LEU A 23 10.87 -2.88 0.20
N HIS A 24 9.67 -2.47 -0.19
CA HIS A 24 9.36 -1.09 -0.51
C HIS A 24 8.50 -0.45 0.56
N GLY A 25 8.54 0.87 0.63
CA GLY A 25 7.64 1.65 1.46
C GLY A 25 8.14 3.05 1.77
N TYR A 26 7.86 3.52 2.99
CA TYR A 26 8.01 4.91 3.39
C TYR A 26 8.85 5.04 4.66
N VAL A 27 9.58 6.16 4.76
CA VAL A 27 10.32 6.53 5.97
C VAL A 27 9.80 7.86 6.47
N HIS A 28 9.32 7.86 7.72
CA HIS A 28 8.75 9.01 8.39
C HIS A 28 9.65 9.41 9.56
N ALA A 29 10.71 10.18 9.26
CA ALA A 29 11.71 10.58 10.23
C ALA A 29 11.11 11.35 11.43
N GLU A 30 10.13 12.24 11.19
CA GLU A 30 9.45 13.03 12.23
C GLU A 30 8.72 12.17 13.27
N THR A 31 8.24 10.99 12.87
CA THR A 31 7.56 10.04 13.78
C THR A 31 8.43 8.84 14.12
N GLN A 32 9.69 8.85 13.69
CA GLN A 32 10.67 7.76 13.86
C GLN A 32 10.14 6.39 13.37
N ARG A 33 9.34 6.40 12.31
CA ARG A 33 8.65 5.21 11.78
C ARG A 33 9.10 4.87 10.37
N LEU A 34 9.21 3.59 10.08
CA LEU A 34 9.25 3.06 8.72
C LEU A 34 8.01 2.22 8.47
N LEU A 35 7.41 2.36 7.29
CA LEU A 35 6.28 1.55 6.83
C LEU A 35 6.75 0.72 5.65
N VAL A 36 6.76 -0.61 5.81
CA VAL A 36 6.95 -1.53 4.69
C VAL A 36 5.58 -1.83 4.12
N ILE A 37 5.40 -1.68 2.81
CA ILE A 37 4.13 -2.01 2.13
C ILE A 37 4.14 -3.41 1.50
N GLY A 38 5.33 -3.94 1.17
CA GLY A 38 5.48 -5.25 0.54
C GLY A 38 6.53 -5.25 -0.57
N GLY A 39 6.34 -6.18 -1.52
CA GLY A 39 7.21 -6.40 -2.68
C GLY A 39 7.08 -5.36 -3.79
N ALA A 40 7.82 -5.57 -4.89
CA ALA A 40 7.87 -4.64 -6.03
C ALA A 40 6.50 -4.35 -6.67
N GLU A 41 5.62 -5.36 -6.80
CA GLU A 41 4.30 -5.19 -7.41
C GLU A 41 3.43 -4.15 -6.70
N LEU A 42 3.46 -4.14 -5.36
CA LEU A 42 2.71 -3.16 -4.56
C LEU A 42 3.32 -1.76 -4.68
N ALA A 43 4.65 -1.66 -4.81
CA ALA A 43 5.36 -0.41 -4.98
C ALA A 43 4.98 0.32 -6.28
N GLU A 44 4.79 -0.41 -7.38
CA GLU A 44 4.38 0.18 -8.66
C GLU A 44 3.03 0.91 -8.58
N SER A 45 2.15 0.46 -7.68
CA SER A 45 0.81 1.02 -7.52
C SER A 45 0.72 2.18 -6.51
N GLN A 46 1.77 2.41 -5.72
CA GLN A 46 1.75 3.31 -4.55
C GLN A 46 2.74 4.49 -4.74
N PRO A 47 2.24 5.69 -5.05
CA PRO A 47 3.09 6.85 -5.28
C PRO A 47 4.00 7.17 -4.07
N GLY A 48 5.26 7.52 -4.35
CA GLY A 48 6.22 7.94 -3.34
C GLY A 48 6.87 6.80 -2.55
N THR A 49 6.55 5.54 -2.86
CA THR A 49 7.29 4.40 -2.30
C THR A 49 8.71 4.38 -2.83
N ARG A 50 9.64 3.98 -1.97
CA ARG A 50 11.02 3.70 -2.35
C ARG A 50 11.45 2.34 -1.84
N LEU A 51 12.51 1.81 -2.44
CA LEU A 51 13.18 0.62 -1.94
C LEU A 51 13.81 0.95 -0.58
N LEU A 52 13.45 0.16 0.45
CA LEU A 52 13.95 0.31 1.81
C LEU A 52 15.05 -0.69 2.12
N GLY A 53 14.96 -1.89 1.54
CA GLY A 53 15.90 -2.98 1.75
C GLY A 53 15.31 -4.33 1.37
N TRP A 54 15.68 -5.41 2.07
CA TRP A 54 15.40 -6.79 1.62
C TRP A 54 15.01 -7.73 2.77
N LEU A 55 14.17 -8.72 2.46
CA LEU A 55 13.99 -9.89 3.33
C LEU A 55 15.16 -10.87 3.10
N GLU A 56 15.76 -11.37 4.17
CA GLU A 56 17.00 -12.18 4.11
C GLU A 56 17.01 -13.36 3.13
N PRO A 57 18.19 -13.75 2.59
CA PRO A 57 19.33 -12.91 2.30
C PRO A 57 19.15 -12.33 0.89
N GLY A 58 18.71 -11.08 0.78
CA GLY A 58 18.65 -10.40 -0.52
C GLY A 58 20.02 -9.95 -0.98
N VAL A 59 20.79 -10.88 -1.56
CA VAL A 59 22.06 -10.65 -2.26
C VAL A 59 23.20 -10.12 -1.35
N ASP A 60 24.44 -10.49 -1.70
CA ASP A 60 25.66 -9.98 -1.07
C ASP A 60 25.59 -8.45 -0.89
N PRO A 61 25.83 -7.89 0.32
CA PRO A 61 25.90 -6.44 0.53
C PRO A 61 26.90 -5.71 -0.39
N ALA A 62 27.81 -6.42 -1.06
CA ALA A 62 28.68 -5.89 -2.11
C ALA A 62 28.02 -5.70 -3.49
N ARG A 63 26.79 -6.17 -3.70
CA ARG A 63 25.99 -6.06 -4.95
C ARG A 63 24.86 -5.01 -4.85
N ARG A 64 24.90 -4.15 -3.83
CA ARG A 64 24.04 -2.96 -3.63
C ARG A 64 24.29 -1.93 -4.74
N ASP A 65 23.77 -2.17 -5.94
CA ASP A 65 23.92 -1.28 -7.11
C ASP A 65 22.62 -0.50 -7.42
N ASP A 66 21.98 -0.01 -6.37
CA ASP A 66 20.75 0.78 -6.41
C ASP A 66 20.93 2.15 -5.75
N GLY A 67 22.13 2.73 -5.81
CA GLY A 67 22.37 4.18 -5.77
C GLY A 67 21.93 5.00 -4.54
N ASP A 68 21.17 4.45 -3.57
CA ASP A 68 20.79 5.11 -2.32
C ASP A 68 21.62 4.52 -1.16
N PRO A 69 22.74 5.17 -0.77
CA PRO A 69 23.56 4.73 0.36
C PRO A 69 22.82 4.74 1.71
N ASN A 70 21.55 5.18 1.75
CA ASN A 70 20.70 5.19 2.94
C ASN A 70 19.62 4.08 2.99
N ALA A 71 19.47 3.24 1.96
CA ALA A 71 18.57 2.09 2.00
C ALA A 71 19.17 0.97 2.87
N ALA A 72 18.74 0.88 4.13
CA ALA A 72 19.37 0.01 5.12
C ALA A 72 18.35 -0.73 6.00
N LEU A 73 17.20 -1.11 5.43
CA LEU A 73 16.28 -2.05 6.08
C LEU A 73 16.77 -3.49 5.87
N GLU A 74 17.07 -4.17 6.97
CA GLU A 74 17.36 -5.61 6.97
C GLU A 74 16.24 -6.31 7.73
N VAL A 75 15.50 -7.19 7.06
CA VAL A 75 14.48 -8.01 7.70
C VAL A 75 14.93 -9.46 7.68
N ARG A 76 15.04 -10.06 8.87
CA ARG A 76 15.58 -11.39 9.12
C ARG A 76 14.52 -12.30 9.70
N ARG A 77 14.49 -13.57 9.31
CA ARG A 77 13.58 -14.55 9.93
C ARG A 77 14.16 -14.99 11.27
N GLY A 78 13.38 -14.87 12.34
CA GLY A 78 13.75 -15.33 13.67
C GLY A 78 13.58 -16.83 13.84
N GLU A 79 14.08 -17.36 14.96
CA GLU A 79 14.02 -18.81 15.28
C GLU A 79 12.60 -19.33 15.51
N ALA A 80 11.68 -18.47 15.94
CA ALA A 80 10.27 -18.81 16.10
C ALA A 80 9.51 -18.66 14.77
N ALA A 81 8.59 -19.58 14.48
CA ALA A 81 7.78 -19.54 13.26
C ALA A 81 7.06 -18.20 13.09
N GLY A 82 7.37 -17.48 12.02
CA GLY A 82 6.79 -16.16 11.71
C GLY A 82 7.42 -14.98 12.46
N ALA A 83 8.42 -15.19 13.32
CA ALA A 83 9.15 -14.09 13.94
C ALA A 83 10.03 -13.38 12.91
N LEU A 84 10.03 -12.04 12.96
CA LEU A 84 10.87 -11.20 12.11
C LEU A 84 11.72 -10.29 12.99
N GLN A 85 13.03 -10.27 12.74
CA GLN A 85 13.94 -9.28 13.30
C GLN A 85 14.16 -8.20 12.25
N VAL A 86 13.79 -6.97 12.59
CA VAL A 86 13.91 -5.82 11.68
C VAL A 86 15.00 -4.90 12.19
N LEU A 87 15.96 -4.58 11.32
CA LEU A 87 17.01 -3.63 11.59
C LEU A 87 16.94 -2.48 10.58
N TRP A 88 17.07 -1.25 11.07
CA TRP A 88 17.26 -0.07 10.24
C TRP A 88 18.65 0.49 10.50
N GLN A 89 19.50 0.55 9.47
CA GLN A 89 20.89 0.99 9.59
C GLN A 89 21.66 0.23 10.69
N GLY A 90 21.42 -1.09 10.77
CA GLY A 90 22.03 -1.98 11.77
C GLY A 90 21.47 -1.85 13.19
N ARG A 91 20.46 -1.02 13.41
CA ARG A 91 19.81 -0.86 14.73
C ARG A 91 18.48 -1.61 14.77
N PRO A 92 18.19 -2.40 15.83
CA PRO A 92 16.90 -3.06 15.97
C PRO A 92 15.74 -2.06 16.02
N CYS A 93 14.68 -2.35 15.27
CA CYS A 93 13.41 -1.63 15.34
C CYS A 93 12.37 -2.46 16.09
N ARG A 94 11.49 -1.78 16.84
CA ARG A 94 10.26 -2.39 17.33
C ARG A 94 9.38 -2.74 16.13
N VAL A 95 8.87 -3.96 16.08
CA VAL A 95 8.00 -4.42 14.98
C VAL A 95 6.54 -4.25 15.38
N GLU A 96 5.78 -3.54 14.55
CA GLU A 96 4.32 -3.48 14.60
C GLU A 96 3.79 -4.14 13.31
N THR A 97 3.08 -5.24 13.43
CA THR A 97 2.49 -5.90 12.26
C THR A 97 1.14 -5.29 11.94
N TYR A 98 0.81 -5.20 10.65
CA TYR A 98 -0.53 -4.83 10.20
C TYR A 98 -1.04 -5.81 9.15
N SER A 99 -2.32 -6.12 9.17
CA SER A 99 -2.99 -6.86 8.10
C SER A 99 -3.87 -5.92 7.30
N LEU A 100 -3.68 -5.88 5.97
CA LEU A 100 -4.54 -5.13 5.07
C LEU A 100 -6.01 -5.58 5.18
N GLU A 101 -6.28 -6.85 5.46
CA GLU A 101 -7.65 -7.38 5.58
C GLU A 101 -8.25 -7.19 6.98
N ALA A 102 -7.46 -7.35 8.04
CA ALA A 102 -7.98 -7.34 9.41
C ALA A 102 -7.95 -5.95 10.08
N ASP A 103 -6.96 -5.11 9.78
CA ASP A 103 -6.78 -3.84 10.49
C ASP A 103 -7.50 -2.66 9.80
N LEU A 104 -7.60 -2.67 8.46
CA LEU A 104 -8.27 -1.59 7.71
C LEU A 104 -9.77 -1.48 8.04
N PHE A 105 -10.43 -2.62 8.31
CA PHE A 105 -11.87 -2.68 8.63
C PHE A 105 -12.16 -2.96 10.11
N SER A 106 -11.14 -2.99 10.96
CA SER A 106 -11.30 -3.22 12.41
C SER A 106 -12.28 -2.24 13.06
N ARG A 107 -12.34 -0.99 12.56
CA ARG A 107 -13.30 0.05 13.01
C ARG A 107 -14.70 -0.10 12.42
N ASN A 108 -14.85 -0.87 11.34
CA ASN A 108 -16.14 -1.16 10.71
C ASN A 108 -16.75 -2.48 11.22
N SER A 109 -15.95 -3.33 11.89
CA SER A 109 -16.42 -4.57 12.52
C SER A 109 -17.52 -4.27 13.54
N GLY A 110 -18.68 -4.90 13.36
CA GLY A 110 -19.87 -4.71 14.19
C GLY A 110 -20.85 -3.63 13.68
N LEU A 111 -20.44 -2.81 12.71
CA LEU A 111 -21.32 -1.85 12.01
C LEU A 111 -21.67 -2.33 10.59
N LEU A 112 -20.73 -2.99 9.93
CA LEU A 112 -20.88 -3.55 8.59
C LEU A 112 -20.42 -5.01 8.59
N GLU A 113 -21.12 -5.86 7.83
CA GLU A 113 -20.65 -7.22 7.56
C GLU A 113 -19.56 -7.23 6.49
N THR A 114 -18.36 -6.79 6.85
CA THR A 114 -17.23 -6.63 5.94
C THR A 114 -16.92 -7.91 5.15
N ALA A 115 -17.03 -9.09 5.77
CA ALA A 115 -16.82 -10.36 5.08
C ALA A 115 -17.82 -10.62 3.94
N ALA A 116 -19.09 -10.22 4.12
CA ALA A 116 -20.12 -10.35 3.09
C ALA A 116 -19.90 -9.32 1.96
N LEU A 117 -19.52 -8.09 2.30
CA LEU A 117 -19.19 -7.04 1.33
C LEU A 117 -17.97 -7.42 0.48
N LEU A 118 -16.95 -8.02 1.07
CA LEU A 118 -15.75 -8.48 0.33
C LEU A 118 -16.10 -9.50 -0.75
N GLN A 119 -17.15 -10.32 -0.53
CA GLN A 119 -17.65 -11.27 -1.52
C GLN A 119 -18.70 -10.69 -2.46
N SER A 120 -19.12 -9.44 -2.25
CA SER A 120 -20.14 -8.77 -3.04
C SER A 120 -19.55 -8.08 -4.27
N GLY A 121 -20.40 -7.82 -5.26
CA GLY A 121 -20.03 -7.06 -6.46
C GLY A 121 -21.02 -5.95 -6.76
N VAL A 122 -20.51 -4.82 -7.24
CA VAL A 122 -21.32 -3.65 -7.63
C VAL A 122 -21.04 -3.24 -9.07
N VAL A 123 -22.09 -2.78 -9.75
CA VAL A 123 -21.99 -2.12 -11.05
C VAL A 123 -22.23 -0.63 -10.85
N VAL A 124 -21.30 0.21 -11.32
CA VAL A 124 -21.41 1.67 -11.26
C VAL A 124 -21.53 2.20 -12.68
N CYS A 125 -22.75 2.61 -13.04
CA CYS A 125 -23.05 3.24 -14.34
C CYS A 125 -22.89 4.76 -14.22
N GLY A 126 -21.79 5.28 -14.75
CA GLY A 126 -21.35 6.66 -14.66
C GLY A 126 -20.25 6.80 -13.60
N CYS A 127 -19.06 7.21 -14.02
CA CYS A 127 -17.89 7.46 -13.18
C CYS A 127 -17.60 8.96 -13.05
N GLY A 128 -18.60 9.83 -13.26
CA GLY A 128 -18.50 11.26 -12.97
C GLY A 128 -18.46 11.55 -11.46
N SER A 129 -18.83 12.76 -11.05
CA SER A 129 -18.69 13.24 -9.67
C SER A 129 -19.29 12.33 -8.60
N VAL A 130 -20.56 11.94 -8.78
CA VAL A 130 -21.28 11.12 -7.81
C VAL A 130 -20.83 9.67 -7.87
N GLY A 131 -20.72 9.11 -9.08
CA GLY A 131 -20.37 7.70 -9.25
C GLY A 131 -18.94 7.38 -8.84
N SER A 132 -17.98 8.27 -9.10
CA SER A 132 -16.60 8.11 -8.61
C SER A 132 -16.53 8.17 -7.08
N LEU A 133 -17.29 9.06 -6.42
CA LEU A 133 -17.37 9.11 -4.97
C LEU A 133 -17.98 7.82 -4.40
N ALA A 134 -19.14 7.41 -4.91
CA ALA A 134 -19.81 6.19 -4.47
C ALA A 134 -18.94 4.95 -4.66
N ALA A 135 -18.23 4.83 -5.80
CA ALA A 135 -17.35 3.71 -6.06
C ALA A 135 -16.21 3.63 -5.04
N LEU A 136 -15.57 4.75 -4.69
CA LEU A 136 -14.50 4.80 -3.70
C LEU A 136 -15.01 4.52 -2.28
N ASP A 137 -16.17 5.06 -1.90
CA ASP A 137 -16.74 4.82 -0.57
C ASP A 137 -17.20 3.37 -0.39
N LEU A 138 -17.73 2.74 -1.45
CA LEU A 138 -18.03 1.30 -1.45
C LEU A 138 -16.75 0.46 -1.31
N ALA A 139 -15.65 0.85 -1.97
CA ALA A 139 -14.38 0.16 -1.86
C ALA A 139 -13.84 0.26 -0.42
N ARG A 140 -13.87 1.46 0.16
CA ARG A 140 -13.52 1.72 1.57
C ARG A 140 -14.43 1.04 2.58
N SER A 141 -15.64 0.68 2.17
CA SER A 141 -16.58 -0.09 2.99
C SER A 141 -16.32 -1.61 2.93
N GLY A 142 -15.43 -2.05 2.03
CA GLY A 142 -15.03 -3.44 1.87
C GLY A 142 -15.73 -4.18 0.73
N VAL A 143 -16.34 -3.50 -0.25
CA VAL A 143 -16.85 -4.18 -1.46
C VAL A 143 -15.68 -4.72 -2.27
N GLY A 144 -15.71 -6.02 -2.61
CA GLY A 144 -14.55 -6.66 -3.25
C GLY A 144 -14.52 -6.62 -4.78
N ARG A 145 -15.67 -6.43 -5.45
CA ARG A 145 -15.74 -6.46 -6.93
C ARG A 145 -16.47 -5.26 -7.51
N PHE A 146 -15.90 -4.66 -8.54
CA PHE A 146 -16.45 -3.49 -9.23
C PHE A 146 -16.51 -3.71 -10.74
N LEU A 147 -17.65 -3.35 -11.33
CA LEU A 147 -17.78 -3.13 -12.76
C LEU A 147 -18.10 -1.66 -13.00
N LEU A 148 -17.16 -0.93 -13.61
CA LEU A 148 -17.29 0.51 -13.88
C LEU A 148 -17.68 0.73 -15.34
N VAL A 149 -18.70 1.54 -15.58
CA VAL A 149 -19.20 1.84 -16.93
C VAL A 149 -19.30 3.34 -17.11
N ASP A 150 -18.42 3.93 -17.90
CA ASP A 150 -18.46 5.33 -18.30
C ASP A 150 -17.73 5.50 -19.65
N PRO A 151 -18.35 6.11 -20.67
CA PRO A 151 -17.73 6.27 -21.98
C PRO A 151 -16.68 7.40 -22.05
N ASP A 152 -16.69 8.32 -21.08
CA ASP A 152 -15.98 9.59 -21.19
C ASP A 152 -14.50 9.52 -20.78
N LEU A 153 -13.76 10.51 -21.30
CA LEU A 153 -12.46 10.91 -20.76
C LEU A 153 -12.67 11.94 -19.63
N LEU A 154 -11.72 12.00 -18.70
CA LEU A 154 -11.70 13.02 -17.66
C LEU A 154 -11.24 14.35 -18.25
N ALA A 155 -12.09 15.38 -18.18
CA ALA A 155 -11.75 16.74 -18.62
C ALA A 155 -11.44 17.66 -17.42
N ILE A 156 -10.75 18.77 -17.68
CA ILE A 156 -10.28 19.68 -16.62
C ILE A 156 -11.46 20.30 -15.83
N GLU A 157 -12.57 20.58 -16.50
CA GLU A 157 -13.82 21.10 -15.92
C GLU A 157 -14.55 20.10 -15.02
N ASN A 158 -14.15 18.81 -15.05
CA ASN A 158 -14.69 17.80 -14.14
C ASN A 158 -14.00 17.85 -12.76
N LEU A 159 -12.75 18.36 -12.68
CA LEU A 159 -11.90 18.23 -11.50
C LEU A 159 -12.47 18.87 -10.24
N CYS A 160 -13.28 19.93 -10.35
CA CYS A 160 -13.85 20.61 -9.17
C CYS A 160 -14.78 19.73 -8.32
N ARG A 161 -15.21 18.58 -8.84
CA ARG A 161 -16.18 17.67 -8.20
C ARG A 161 -15.92 16.19 -8.48
N HIS A 162 -14.84 15.86 -9.19
CA HIS A 162 -14.48 14.47 -9.48
C HIS A 162 -13.47 13.97 -8.44
N GLN A 163 -13.49 12.69 -8.13
CA GLN A 163 -12.50 12.10 -7.19
C GLN A 163 -11.09 11.92 -7.81
N CYS A 164 -10.91 12.32 -9.07
CA CYS A 164 -9.66 12.20 -9.80
C CYS A 164 -8.94 13.54 -9.85
N GLY A 165 -7.62 13.50 -10.05
CA GLY A 165 -6.75 14.66 -9.96
C GLY A 165 -6.26 15.14 -11.32
N LEU A 166 -5.44 16.20 -11.30
CA LEU A 166 -4.86 16.80 -12.50
C LEU A 166 -4.07 15.79 -13.35
N ALA A 167 -3.37 14.86 -12.70
CA ALA A 167 -2.60 13.80 -13.36
C ALA A 167 -3.47 12.84 -14.20
N ASP A 168 -4.80 12.87 -14.03
CA ASP A 168 -5.71 11.96 -14.72
C ASP A 168 -6.45 12.60 -15.90
N VAL A 169 -6.26 13.90 -16.15
CA VAL A 169 -6.92 14.58 -17.27
C VAL A 169 -6.53 13.93 -18.60
N GLY A 170 -7.52 13.67 -19.45
CA GLY A 170 -7.37 12.97 -20.72
C GLY A 170 -7.45 11.44 -20.63
N ARG A 171 -7.45 10.85 -19.43
CA ARG A 171 -7.61 9.40 -19.23
C ARG A 171 -9.09 9.01 -19.22
N ARG A 172 -9.42 7.75 -19.53
CA ARG A 172 -10.79 7.25 -19.37
C ARG A 172 -11.18 7.31 -17.89
N LYS A 173 -12.37 7.84 -17.58
CA LYS A 173 -12.85 7.95 -16.18
C LYS A 173 -12.85 6.59 -15.48
N VAL A 174 -13.31 5.54 -16.16
CA VAL A 174 -13.31 4.17 -15.63
C VAL A 174 -11.92 3.67 -15.24
N GLN A 175 -10.87 4.02 -15.98
CA GLN A 175 -9.50 3.59 -15.68
C GLN A 175 -8.95 4.36 -14.47
N ALA A 176 -9.11 5.68 -14.46
CA ALA A 176 -8.62 6.53 -13.38
C ALA A 176 -9.32 6.25 -12.03
N VAL A 177 -10.61 5.92 -12.05
CA VAL A 177 -11.37 5.50 -10.85
C VAL A 177 -10.98 4.08 -10.44
N ALA A 178 -10.82 3.14 -11.37
CA ALA A 178 -10.41 1.77 -11.05
C ALA A 178 -9.03 1.72 -10.39
N GLU A 179 -8.09 2.56 -10.80
CA GLU A 179 -6.78 2.67 -10.13
C GLU A 179 -6.91 3.18 -8.70
N ARG A 180 -7.72 4.21 -8.46
CA ARG A 180 -7.96 4.72 -7.10
C ARG A 180 -8.65 3.73 -6.18
N ILE A 181 -9.49 2.85 -6.72
CA ILE A 181 -10.11 1.77 -5.95
C ILE A 181 -9.06 0.77 -5.44
N ARG A 182 -7.93 0.61 -6.16
CA ARG A 182 -6.86 -0.35 -5.81
C ARG A 182 -5.77 0.23 -4.90
N GLN A 183 -5.76 1.53 -4.68
CA GLN A 183 -4.79 2.23 -3.82
C GLN A 183 -5.17 2.10 -2.35
#